data_AF-A0A2C9CHK1-F1
#
_entry.id   AF-A0A2C9CHK1-F1
#
_cell.length_a   1.000
_cell.length_b   1.000
_cell.length_c   1.000
_cell.angle_alpha   90.00
_cell.angle_beta   90.00
_cell.angle_gamma   90.00
#
_symmetry.space_group_name_H-M   'P 1'
#
loop_
_entity.id
_entity.type
_entity.pdbx_description
1 polymer ?
#
loop_
_entity_poly.entity_id
_entity_poly.type
_entity_poly.pdbx_seq_one_letter_code
_entity_poly.pdbx_strand_id
1 'polypeptide(L)'
;MLGYTKWDNFLNVISKAKTACEVSGHEIQDHFADVGKMVDLGSGSQREINDIMLTRYACYLIAQNGDPAKQEIAFAQTYFAMQTRKAELIEQRLLESERVSARKKHQIREHSALVVNG
;
A
#
# COMPACT_ATOMS: atom_id res chain seq x y z
N MET A 1 -12.65 1.49 14.67
CA MET A 1 -12.20 2.44 13.64
C MET A 1 -10.73 2.77 13.88
N LEU A 2 -9.80 1.85 13.60
CA LEU A 2 -8.34 2.03 13.80
C LEU A 2 -7.93 2.82 15.08
N GLY A 3 -8.53 2.49 16.24
CA GLY A 3 -8.24 3.18 17.51
C GLY A 3 -8.87 4.57 17.70
N TYR A 4 -9.61 5.11 16.73
CA TYR A 4 -10.32 6.39 16.82
C TYR A 4 -11.71 6.21 17.45
N THR A 5 -11.99 7.04 18.46
CA THR A 5 -13.27 7.06 19.17
C THR A 5 -14.26 8.09 18.62
N LYS A 6 -13.77 9.14 17.95
CA LYS A 6 -14.58 10.20 17.32
C LYS A 6 -14.49 10.10 15.80
N TRP A 7 -15.64 10.13 15.13
CA TRP A 7 -15.75 10.11 13.66
C TRP A 7 -14.97 11.25 13.00
N ASP A 8 -15.10 12.48 13.51
CA ASP A 8 -14.44 13.66 12.95
C ASP A 8 -12.90 13.54 12.91
N ASN A 9 -12.31 12.91 13.94
CA ASN A 9 -10.87 12.68 13.97
C ASN A 9 -10.42 11.70 12.89
N PHE A 10 -11.28 10.75 12.51
CA PHE A 10 -10.99 9.79 11.44
C PHE A 10 -11.27 10.37 10.06
N LEU A 11 -12.28 11.25 9.91
CA LEU A 11 -12.46 12.03 8.69
C LEU A 11 -11.23 12.87 8.34
N ASN A 12 -10.54 13.43 9.35
CA ASN A 12 -9.27 14.13 9.13
C ASN A 12 -8.18 13.21 8.55
N VAL A 13 -8.15 11.94 8.95
CA VAL A 13 -7.20 10.95 8.38
C VAL A 13 -7.60 10.59 6.96
N ILE A 14 -8.89 10.38 6.70
CA ILE A 14 -9.41 10.12 5.36
C ILE A 14 -9.06 11.27 4.42
N SER A 15 -9.22 12.53 4.87
CA SER A 15 -8.85 13.70 4.09
C SER A 15 -7.36 13.69 3.70
N LYS A 16 -6.46 13.44 4.67
CA LYS A 16 -5.02 13.28 4.39
C LYS A 16 -4.74 12.14 3.40
N ALA A 17 -5.44 11.02 3.54
CA ALA A 17 -5.30 9.87 2.64
C ALA A 17 -5.80 10.17 1.22
N LYS A 18 -6.91 10.93 1.07
CA LYS A 18 -7.40 11.42 -0.22
C LYS A 18 -6.35 12.34 -0.88
N THR A 19 -5.75 13.27 -0.13
CA THR A 19 -4.64 14.10 -0.64
C THR A 19 -3.44 13.27 -1.07
N ALA A 20 -3.02 12.27 -0.28
CA ALA A 20 -1.91 11.39 -0.64
C ALA A 20 -2.20 10.58 -1.91
N CYS A 21 -3.44 10.14 -2.11
CA CYS A 21 -3.90 9.45 -3.31
C CYS A 21 -3.76 10.33 -4.56
N GLU A 22 -4.29 11.55 -4.49
CA GLU A 22 -4.22 12.53 -5.59
C GLU A 22 -2.78 12.90 -5.94
N VAL A 23 -1.96 13.22 -4.93
CA VAL A 23 -0.54 13.56 -5.13
C VAL A 23 0.26 12.38 -5.71
N SER A 24 -0.17 11.14 -5.44
CA SER A 24 0.43 9.93 -6.03
C SER A 24 -0.04 9.66 -7.46
N GLY A 25 -0.86 10.54 -8.05
CA GLY A 25 -1.34 10.43 -9.43
C GLY A 25 -2.58 9.55 -9.61
N HIS A 26 -3.29 9.21 -8.53
CA HIS A 26 -4.50 8.40 -8.58
C HIS A 26 -5.76 9.25 -8.39
N GLU A 27 -6.81 8.98 -9.17
CA GLU A 27 -8.10 9.64 -8.99
C GLU A 27 -8.74 9.21 -7.66
N ILE A 28 -9.14 10.19 -6.84
CA ILE A 28 -9.69 9.92 -5.50
C ILE A 28 -10.94 9.04 -5.59
N GLN A 29 -11.79 9.26 -6.60
CA GLN A 29 -13.08 8.57 -6.76
C GLN A 29 -12.94 7.07 -7.01
N ASP A 30 -11.84 6.64 -7.64
CA ASP A 30 -11.53 5.22 -7.88
C ASP A 30 -11.22 4.47 -6.58
N HIS A 31 -10.83 5.20 -5.54
CA HIS A 31 -10.30 4.64 -4.30
C HIS A 31 -11.15 4.94 -3.06
N PHE A 32 -11.85 6.07 -3.04
CA PHE A 32 -12.69 6.59 -1.98
C PHE A 32 -14.05 6.99 -2.53
N ALA A 33 -14.90 6.00 -2.82
CA ALA A 33 -16.23 6.24 -3.36
C ALA A 33 -17.20 6.57 -2.23
N ASP A 34 -17.75 7.79 -2.22
CA ASP A 34 -18.80 8.19 -1.29
C ASP A 34 -20.12 7.53 -1.75
N VAL A 35 -20.61 6.55 -0.99
CA VAL A 35 -21.86 5.83 -1.25
C VAL A 35 -22.92 6.29 -0.26
N GLY A 36 -23.72 7.28 -0.62
CA GLY A 36 -24.83 7.72 0.22
C GLY A 36 -25.84 6.59 0.43
N LYS A 37 -26.08 6.19 1.68
CA LYS A 37 -27.26 5.39 2.07
C LYS A 37 -28.12 6.20 3.03
N MET A 38 -29.36 6.44 2.63
CA MET A 38 -30.39 6.95 3.52
C MET A 38 -30.82 5.81 4.45
N VAL A 39 -30.65 6.00 5.76
CA VAL A 39 -31.14 5.06 6.79
C VAL A 39 -32.20 5.75 7.65
N ASP A 40 -33.35 5.09 7.79
CA ASP A 40 -34.40 5.53 8.70
C ASP A 40 -33.98 5.24 10.14
N LEU A 41 -33.82 6.29 10.93
CA LEU A 41 -33.81 6.18 12.38
C LEU A 41 -35.28 6.13 12.80
N GLY A 42 -35.69 5.11 13.54
CA GLY A 42 -37.09 4.78 13.92
C GLY A 42 -37.91 5.86 14.65
N SER A 43 -37.45 7.11 14.67
CA SER A 43 -38.14 8.33 15.10
C SER A 43 -38.69 9.18 13.94
N GLY A 44 -38.58 8.75 12.68
CA GLY A 44 -38.99 9.54 11.50
C GLY A 44 -37.99 10.61 11.08
N SER A 45 -36.78 10.57 11.65
CA SER A 45 -35.66 11.44 11.29
C SER A 45 -34.67 10.66 10.42
N GLN A 46 -34.36 11.17 9.22
CA GLN A 46 -33.31 10.61 8.37
C GLN A 46 -31.96 11.21 8.77
N ARG A 47 -30.94 10.37 8.96
CA ARG A 47 -29.55 10.80 9.08
C ARG A 47 -28.79 10.22 7.90
N GLU A 48 -28.22 11.08 7.08
CA GLU A 48 -27.29 10.66 6.03
C GLU A 48 -26.05 10.08 6.72
N ILE A 49 -25.91 8.75 6.65
CA ILE A 49 -24.64 8.11 6.99
C ILE A 49 -23.85 8.13 5.70
N ASN A 50 -22.83 8.98 5.65
CA ASN A 50 -21.85 8.98 4.58
C ASN A 50 -21.03 7.71 4.69
N ASP A 51 -21.51 6.63 4.07
CA ASP A 51 -20.73 5.42 3.89
C ASP A 51 -19.67 5.72 2.82
N ILE A 52 -18.42 5.33 3.09
CA ILE A 52 -17.31 5.48 2.14
C ILE A 52 -16.84 4.08 1.79
N MET A 53 -16.91 3.73 0.51
CA MET A 53 -16.30 2.51 0.00
C MET A 53 -14.82 2.76 -0.28
N LEU A 54 -13.99 1.92 0.33
CA LEU A 54 -12.55 2.02 0.27
C LEU A 54 -11.98 0.83 -0.48
N THR A 55 -11.13 1.11 -1.47
CA THR A 55 -10.26 0.07 -2.03
C THR A 55 -9.17 -0.31 -1.02
N ARG A 56 -8.47 -1.44 -1.28
CA ARG A 56 -7.31 -1.83 -0.48
C ARG A 56 -6.23 -0.74 -0.44
N TYR A 57 -6.01 -0.05 -1.57
CA TYR A 57 -5.04 1.04 -1.67
C TYR A 57 -5.44 2.22 -0.77
N ALA A 58 -6.72 2.63 -0.78
CA ALA A 58 -7.24 3.66 0.13
C ALA A 58 -7.06 3.27 1.61
N CYS A 59 -7.33 2.02 1.97
CA CYS A 59 -7.11 1.53 3.33
C CYS A 59 -5.63 1.62 3.75
N TYR A 60 -4.69 1.35 2.84
CA TYR A 60 -3.26 1.52 3.13
C TYR A 60 -2.89 2.98 3.32
N LEU A 61 -3.40 3.89 2.48
CA LEU A 61 -3.16 5.32 2.64
C LEU A 61 -3.73 5.86 3.95
N ILE A 62 -4.92 5.41 4.37
CA ILE A 62 -5.50 5.75 5.68
C ILE A 62 -4.59 5.28 6.82
N ALA A 63 -4.10 4.05 6.76
CA ALA A 63 -3.20 3.52 7.77
C ALA A 63 -1.85 4.28 7.81
N GLN A 64 -1.30 4.65 6.65
CA GLN A 64 -0.04 5.40 6.55
C GLN A 64 -0.18 6.83 7.10
N ASN A 65 -1.32 7.48 6.89
CA ASN A 65 -1.58 8.87 7.29
C ASN A 65 -2.27 9.01 8.68
N GLY A 66 -2.47 7.89 9.38
CA GLY A 66 -3.09 7.86 10.70
C GLY A 66 -2.18 8.39 11.81
N ASP A 67 -2.78 8.60 12.99
CA ASP A 67 -2.12 9.02 14.21
C ASP A 67 -1.32 7.83 14.79
N PRO A 68 0.02 7.91 14.84
CA PRO A 68 0.86 6.82 15.35
C PRO A 68 0.67 6.55 16.85
N ALA A 69 0.00 7.44 17.59
CA ALA A 69 -0.39 7.16 18.97
C ALA A 69 -1.51 6.11 19.09
N LYS A 70 -2.15 5.73 17.97
CA LYS A 70 -3.12 4.63 17.92
C LYS A 70 -2.41 3.30 17.63
N GLN A 71 -2.65 2.29 18.45
CA GLN A 71 -1.96 1.01 18.35
C GLN A 71 -2.17 0.33 17.00
N GLU A 72 -3.37 0.39 16.43
CA GLU A 72 -3.69 -0.18 15.12
C GLU A 72 -2.94 0.52 13.98
N ILE A 73 -2.75 1.84 14.08
CA ILE A 73 -1.97 2.62 13.13
C ILE A 73 -0.47 2.28 13.26
N ALA A 74 0.06 2.30 14.48
CA ALA A 74 1.47 1.95 14.74
C ALA A 74 1.82 0.54 14.26
N PHE A 75 0.91 -0.42 14.46
CA PHE A 75 1.04 -1.78 13.96
C PHE A 75 1.11 -1.82 12.44
N ALA A 76 0.21 -1.11 11.75
CA ALA A 76 0.22 -1.05 10.29
C ALA A 76 1.50 -0.38 9.76
N GLN A 77 1.97 0.70 10.38
CA GLN A 77 3.22 1.36 10.01
C GLN A 77 4.44 0.44 10.18
N THR A 78 4.48 -0.32 11.28
CA THR A 78 5.54 -1.33 11.49
C THR A 78 5.46 -2.44 10.45
N TYR A 79 4.25 -2.91 10.13
CA TYR A 79 4.05 -3.87 9.05
C TYR A 79 4.61 -3.35 7.72
N PHE A 80 4.29 -2.12 7.32
CA PHE A 80 4.80 -1.54 6.08
C PHE A 80 6.32 -1.38 6.10
N ALA A 81 6.92 -0.91 7.19
CA ALA A 81 8.38 -0.81 7.31
C ALA A 81 9.06 -2.17 7.11
N MET A 82 8.50 -3.23 7.71
CA MET A 82 9.02 -4.59 7.53
C MET A 82 8.79 -5.13 6.11
N GLN A 83 7.64 -4.87 5.50
CA GLN A 83 7.36 -5.33 4.14
C GLN A 83 8.28 -4.64 3.12
N THR A 84 8.50 -3.33 3.25
CA THR A 84 9.45 -2.60 2.40
C THR A 84 10.85 -3.22 2.52
N ARG A 85 11.32 -3.43 3.76
CA ARG A 85 12.64 -4.04 3.97
C ARG A 85 12.75 -5.45 3.36
N LYS A 86 11.68 -6.24 3.48
CA LYS A 86 11.63 -7.58 2.88
C LYS A 86 11.72 -7.51 1.35
N ALA A 87 11.00 -6.57 0.73
CA ALA A 87 11.02 -6.38 -0.72
C ALA A 87 12.41 -5.96 -1.22
N GLU A 88 13.06 -4.98 -0.56
CA GLU A 88 14.43 -4.56 -0.88
C GLU A 88 15.42 -5.73 -0.86
N LEU A 89 15.34 -6.59 0.16
CA LEU A 89 16.23 -7.76 0.29
C LEU A 89 15.99 -8.80 -0.80
N ILE A 90 14.73 -8.97 -1.23
CA ILE A 90 14.38 -9.88 -2.33
C ILE A 90 14.96 -9.33 -3.64
N GLU A 91 14.78 -8.04 -3.91
CA GLU A 91 15.32 -7.38 -5.09
C GLU A 91 16.85 -7.49 -5.17
N GLN A 92 17.56 -7.22 -4.07
CA GLN A 92 19.01 -7.40 -3.99
C GLN A 92 19.45 -8.82 -4.33
N ARG A 93 18.75 -9.84 -3.80
CA ARG A 93 19.05 -11.25 -4.08
C ARG A 93 18.79 -11.63 -5.54
N LEU A 94 17.75 -11.08 -6.15
CA LEU A 94 17.46 -11.30 -7.57
C LEU A 94 18.58 -10.73 -8.44
N LEU A 95 18.99 -9.49 -8.21
CA LEU A 95 20.08 -8.85 -8.95
C LEU A 95 21.41 -9.60 -8.79
N GLU A 96 21.72 -10.08 -7.58
CA GLU A 96 22.93 -10.87 -7.36
C GLU A 96 22.88 -12.21 -8.11
N SER A 97 21.73 -12.90 -8.07
CA SER A 97 21.51 -14.15 -8.80
C SER A 97 21.65 -13.97 -10.32
N GLU A 98 21.11 -12.88 -10.87
CA GLU A 98 21.26 -12.53 -12.29
C GLU A 98 22.73 -12.29 -12.65
N ARG A 99 23.47 -11.54 -11.81
CA ARG A 99 24.90 -11.27 -12.02
C ARG A 99 25.73 -12.55 -12.02
N VAL A 100 25.49 -13.46 -11.06
CA VAL A 100 26.20 -14.76 -10.99
C VAL A 100 25.87 -15.61 -12.22
N SER A 101 24.60 -15.64 -12.62
CA SER A 101 24.15 -16.38 -13.81
C SER A 101 24.77 -15.84 -15.09
N ALA A 102 24.89 -14.53 -15.25
CA ALA A 102 25.55 -13.89 -16.38
C ALA A 102 27.04 -14.25 -16.46
N ARG A 103 27.76 -14.24 -15.32
CA ARG A 103 29.17 -14.65 -15.26
C ARG A 103 29.36 -16.12 -15.66
N LYS A 104 28.51 -17.02 -15.17
CA LYS A 104 28.54 -18.45 -15.56
C LYS A 104 28.33 -18.62 -17.08
N LYS A 105 27.36 -17.90 -17.66
CA LYS A 105 27.12 -17.92 -19.11
C LYS A 105 28.34 -17.42 -19.91
N HIS A 106 29.02 -16.36 -19.44
CA HIS A 106 30.24 -15.87 -20.10
C HIS A 106 31.36 -16.91 -20.08
N GLN A 107 31.63 -17.51 -18.92
CA GLN A 107 32.68 -18.54 -18.78
C GLN A 107 32.39 -19.75 -19.67
N ILE A 108 31.13 -20.21 -19.73
CA ILE A 108 30.74 -21.32 -20.62
C ILE A 108 30.96 -20.97 -22.09
N ARG A 109 30.64 -19.73 -22.51
CA ARG A 109 30.85 -19.27 -23.90
C ARG A 109 32.34 -19.24 -24.25
N GLU A 110 33.19 -18.71 -23.38
CA GLU A 110 34.64 -18.68 -23.61
C GLU A 110 35.24 -20.07 -23.67
N HIS A 111 34.84 -20.97 -22.76
CA HIS A 111 35.32 -22.36 -22.78
C HIS A 111 34.86 -23.11 -24.03
N SER A 112 33.62 -22.90 -24.46
CA SER A 112 33.08 -23.54 -25.67
C SER A 112 33.78 -23.03 -26.94
N ALA A 113 34.16 -21.75 -27.00
CA ALA A 113 34.87 -21.16 -28.13
C ALA A 113 36.31 -21.67 -28.28
N LEU A 114 36.96 -22.03 -27.16
CA LEU A 114 38.30 -22.63 -27.17
C LEU A 114 38.31 -24.09 -27.66
N VAL A 115 37.25 -24.85 -27.38
CA VAL A 115 37.14 -26.27 -27.77
C VAL A 115 36.80 -26.46 -29.25
N VAL A 116 36.16 -25.49 -29.91
CA VAL A 116 35.78 -25.58 -31.33
C VAL A 116 36.92 -25.19 -32.29
N ASN A 117 37.96 -24.50 -31.80
CA ASN A 117 39.09 -24.02 -32.61
C ASN A 117 40.38 -24.86 -32.44
N GLY A 118 40.29 -26.05 -31.82
CA GLY A 118 41.41 -26.95 -31.54
C GLY A 118 41.30 -28.28 -32.28
#